data_AF-A0AAW2XJC0-F1
#
_entry.id   AF-A0AAW2XJC0-F1
#
_cell.length_a   1.000
_cell.length_b   1.000
_cell.length_c   1.000
_cell.angle_alpha   90.00
_cell.angle_beta   90.00
_cell.angle_gamma   90.00
#
_symmetry.space_group_name_H-M   'P 1'
#
loop_
_entity.id
_entity.type
_entity.pdbx_description
1 polymer ?
#
loop_
_entity_poly.entity_id
_entity_poly.type
_entity_poly.pdbx_seq_one_letter_code
_entity_poly.pdbx_strand_id
1 'polypeptide(L)'
;MVNMSTSQSNTSLSNGTAALYPAAVTQRSGGETWFEVGRSKTYTPTADDIGHVLKFECAPSPSPRRLISVSGIDVPGHLDLDGRISSGGTFTVLSYNILSDAYASSELYSYCPSWALSWTYRRQNLLREIVGYRADIVCLQEVQSDHFEEFFAPELDKHGYQALFKRKTAEDNVALIVVLEAKFGNHGIDNPGKRQLVCVLRSSDGNIWFTSVFNSAPHALLAMGKVDPLHPDLAIDPLGILRPAAKLTHQLPLVSAYSSFARVGVGLGLEQRRKMDPATNEPLFTNCTRDFIGTHDYIFYSADSLTVESLLELLDEDSLRKDTALPSPEWSSDHIALLAEFRCKPRTRR
;
A
#
# COMPACT_ATOMS: atom_id res chain seq x y z
N MET A 1 26.07 -11.10 10.42
CA MET A 1 26.16 -11.53 9.02
C MET A 1 27.64 -11.68 8.63
N VAL A 2 28.12 -12.72 7.91
CA VAL A 2 29.57 -12.99 7.69
C VAL A 2 29.97 -13.44 6.25
N ASN A 3 31.02 -12.84 5.66
CA ASN A 3 31.57 -12.81 4.27
C ASN A 3 31.82 -14.10 3.38
N MET A 4 31.49 -13.95 2.07
CA MET A 4 31.63 -14.70 0.75
C MET A 4 31.49 -16.26 0.64
N SER A 5 31.10 -16.96 -0.47
CA SER A 5 30.33 -16.75 -1.74
C SER A 5 30.00 -18.10 -2.49
N THR A 6 28.86 -18.11 -3.22
CA THR A 6 28.27 -19.10 -4.19
C THR A 6 27.70 -20.48 -3.80
N SER A 7 26.36 -20.55 -4.04
CA SER A 7 25.44 -21.64 -4.41
C SER A 7 25.35 -22.92 -3.58
N GLN A 8 24.30 -22.99 -2.75
CA GLN A 8 23.21 -23.96 -2.91
C GLN A 8 22.03 -23.54 -2.03
N SER A 9 20.85 -23.52 -2.63
CA SER A 9 19.57 -23.35 -1.95
C SER A 9 19.29 -24.55 -1.06
N ASN A 10 19.02 -24.35 0.23
CA ASN A 10 18.19 -25.30 0.98
C ASN A 10 17.48 -24.65 2.18
N THR A 11 16.21 -25.01 2.27
CA THR A 11 15.17 -24.58 3.20
C THR A 11 15.28 -25.29 4.54
N SER A 12 15.56 -24.55 5.60
CA SER A 12 15.00 -24.68 6.97
C SER A 12 15.99 -24.09 7.98
N LEU A 13 15.70 -22.91 8.51
CA LEU A 13 16.48 -22.32 9.60
C LEU A 13 15.52 -22.03 10.75
N SER A 14 15.32 -23.06 11.58
CA SER A 14 14.79 -22.91 12.93
C SER A 14 15.96 -22.97 13.92
N ASN A 15 15.81 -22.35 15.09
CA ASN A 15 16.85 -22.28 16.12
C ASN A 15 17.43 -23.66 16.43
N GLY A 16 18.66 -23.94 15.99
CA GLY A 16 19.48 -25.03 16.52
C GLY A 16 20.18 -25.94 15.50
N THR A 17 21.51 -25.95 15.61
CA THR A 17 22.48 -26.98 15.18
C THR A 17 22.57 -27.35 13.70
N ALA A 18 23.08 -26.43 12.87
CA ALA A 18 24.23 -26.67 11.97
C ALA A 18 24.37 -25.50 10.99
N ALA A 19 25.45 -24.73 11.10
CA ALA A 19 25.90 -23.89 10.00
C ALA A 19 27.01 -24.66 9.26
N LEU A 20 26.73 -25.10 8.04
CA LEU A 20 27.72 -25.71 7.16
C LEU A 20 28.51 -24.59 6.47
N TYR A 21 29.64 -24.18 7.05
CA TYR A 21 30.61 -23.31 6.36
C TYR A 21 31.39 -24.15 5.32
N PRO A 22 31.46 -23.73 4.05
CA PRO A 22 32.31 -24.41 3.07
C PRO A 22 33.80 -24.22 3.39
N ALA A 23 34.59 -25.29 3.23
CA ALA A 23 36.02 -25.27 3.50
C ALA A 23 36.81 -24.52 2.40
N ALA A 24 37.48 -23.44 2.82
CA ALA A 24 38.62 -22.74 2.21
C ALA A 24 38.62 -22.44 0.70
N VAL A 25 38.56 -21.14 0.32
CA VAL A 25 39.03 -20.67 -1.00
C VAL A 25 39.78 -19.32 -0.89
N THR A 26 40.90 -19.25 -1.59
CA THR A 26 41.90 -18.16 -1.69
C THR A 26 41.48 -16.97 -2.58
N GLN A 27 41.62 -15.75 -2.04
CA GLN A 27 41.86 -14.41 -2.64
C GLN A 27 41.17 -13.97 -3.96
N ARG A 28 40.40 -12.86 -3.92
CA ARG A 28 40.73 -11.51 -4.52
C ARG A 28 39.54 -10.51 -4.45
N SER A 29 39.89 -9.23 -4.20
CA SER A 29 39.10 -7.99 -4.47
C SER A 29 38.03 -7.53 -3.45
N GLY A 30 38.47 -6.84 -2.39
CA GLY A 30 38.04 -5.47 -2.01
C GLY A 30 36.59 -5.08 -1.73
N GLY A 31 35.61 -5.99 -1.68
CA GLY A 31 34.21 -5.66 -1.33
C GLY A 31 33.75 -6.33 -0.03
N GLU A 32 33.07 -5.57 0.85
CA GLU A 32 32.42 -6.11 2.06
C GLU A 32 31.21 -6.98 1.70
N THR A 33 31.11 -8.19 2.27
CA THR A 33 29.98 -9.10 2.03
C THR A 33 29.38 -9.63 3.33
N TRP A 34 28.06 -9.75 3.39
CA TRP A 34 27.27 -10.04 4.59
C TRP A 34 26.36 -11.28 4.36
N PHE A 35 26.31 -12.24 5.30
CA PHE A 35 25.49 -13.47 5.23
C PHE A 35 24.61 -13.67 6.46
N GLU A 36 23.31 -13.90 6.28
CA GLU A 36 22.34 -14.04 7.38
C GLU A 36 22.63 -15.25 8.30
N VAL A 37 22.83 -15.01 9.60
CA VAL A 37 23.09 -16.05 10.63
C VAL A 37 21.93 -16.25 11.61
N GLY A 38 20.90 -15.39 11.58
CA GLY A 38 19.72 -15.53 12.43
C GLY A 38 18.66 -14.44 12.21
N ARG A 39 17.39 -14.79 12.49
CA ARG A 39 16.19 -13.91 12.37
C ARG A 39 15.52 -13.54 13.70
N SER A 40 16.16 -13.90 14.81
CA SER A 40 15.58 -13.78 16.15
C SER A 40 15.98 -12.47 16.82
N LYS A 41 15.14 -11.97 17.75
CA LYS A 41 15.48 -10.84 18.62
C LYS A 41 16.72 -11.10 19.49
N THR A 42 17.06 -12.38 19.66
CA THR A 42 18.22 -12.86 20.39
C THR A 42 19.06 -13.74 19.47
N TYR A 43 20.37 -13.51 19.47
CA TYR A 43 21.35 -14.36 18.80
C TYR A 43 22.42 -14.73 19.81
N THR A 44 22.72 -16.02 19.93
CA THR A 44 23.82 -16.50 20.78
C THR A 44 25.00 -16.81 19.86
N PRO A 45 26.13 -16.07 19.95
CA PRO A 45 27.29 -16.34 19.14
C PRO A 45 27.78 -17.77 19.30
N THR A 46 28.22 -18.35 18.18
CA THR A 46 28.74 -19.72 18.08
C THR A 46 30.25 -19.70 17.87
N ALA A 47 30.89 -20.87 17.90
CA ALA A 47 32.32 -20.99 17.59
C ALA A 47 32.66 -20.50 16.16
N ASP A 48 31.70 -20.56 15.25
CA ASP A 48 31.87 -20.14 13.87
C ASP A 48 31.82 -18.61 13.69
N ASP A 49 31.42 -17.85 14.72
CA ASP A 49 31.43 -16.39 14.71
C ASP A 49 32.79 -15.80 15.13
N ILE A 50 33.73 -16.63 15.57
CA ILE A 50 35.05 -16.18 16.05
C ILE A 50 35.82 -15.53 14.91
N GLY A 51 36.25 -14.28 15.12
CA GLY A 51 37.00 -13.51 14.12
C GLY A 51 36.14 -12.75 13.12
N HIS A 52 34.80 -12.78 13.29
CA HIS A 52 33.86 -12.08 12.43
C HIS A 52 33.11 -10.96 13.16
N VAL A 53 32.65 -9.95 12.40
CA VAL A 53 31.84 -8.85 12.93
C VAL A 53 30.36 -9.20 12.81
N LEU A 54 29.64 -9.14 13.93
CA LEU A 54 28.19 -9.29 13.94
C LEU A 54 27.51 -7.93 13.79
N LYS A 55 26.63 -7.83 12.78
CA LYS A 55 25.71 -6.71 12.58
C LYS A 55 24.31 -7.20 12.93
N PHE A 56 23.64 -6.49 13.84
CA PHE A 56 22.23 -6.68 14.15
C PHE A 56 21.43 -5.62 13.39
N GLU A 57 20.53 -6.06 12.52
CA GLU A 57 19.60 -5.19 11.82
C GLU A 57 18.20 -5.42 12.39
N CYS A 58 17.73 -4.48 13.21
CA CYS A 58 16.34 -4.43 13.61
C CYS A 58 15.63 -3.47 12.67
N ALA A 59 14.76 -3.99 11.81
CA ALA A 59 13.80 -3.15 11.12
C ALA A 59 12.61 -2.96 12.08
N PRO A 60 12.39 -1.77 12.67
CA PRO A 60 11.09 -1.48 13.27
C PRO A 60 10.05 -1.69 12.18
N SER A 61 9.20 -2.70 12.33
CA SER A 61 8.01 -2.83 11.48
C SER A 61 6.83 -2.33 12.27
N PRO A 62 6.02 -1.42 11.72
CA PRO A 62 4.81 -0.98 12.39
C PRO A 62 3.95 -2.20 12.65
N SER A 63 3.36 -2.26 13.85
CA SER A 63 2.29 -3.21 14.10
C SER A 63 1.23 -3.05 13.01
N PRO A 64 0.76 -4.14 12.38
CA PRO A 64 -0.22 -4.05 11.31
C PRO A 64 -1.41 -3.22 11.76
N ARG A 65 -1.75 -2.20 10.97
CA ARG A 65 -2.93 -1.37 11.21
C ARG A 65 -4.18 -2.24 11.18
N ARG A 66 -5.15 -1.91 12.04
CA ARG A 66 -6.38 -2.68 12.23
C ARG A 66 -7.47 -2.26 11.26
N LEU A 67 -8.24 -3.25 10.81
CA LEU A 67 -9.45 -3.03 10.01
C LEU A 67 -10.61 -2.69 10.96
N ILE A 68 -11.21 -1.51 10.78
CA ILE A 68 -12.27 -0.96 11.62
C ILE A 68 -13.61 -1.16 10.92
N SER A 69 -14.55 -1.84 11.59
CA SER A 69 -15.90 -2.01 11.06
C SER A 69 -16.64 -0.67 10.99
N VAL A 70 -17.32 -0.42 9.86
CA VAL A 70 -18.14 0.80 9.66
C VAL A 70 -19.63 0.56 9.90
N SER A 71 -20.07 -0.69 10.02
CA SER A 71 -21.50 -1.04 10.10
C SER A 71 -22.13 -0.89 11.50
N GLY A 72 -21.36 -0.50 12.52
CA GLY A 72 -21.89 -0.12 13.84
C GLY A 72 -22.62 -1.22 14.62
N ILE A 73 -22.65 -2.45 14.11
CA ILE A 73 -23.13 -3.63 14.82
C ILE A 73 -21.90 -4.42 15.22
N ASP A 74 -21.45 -4.25 16.46
CA ASP A 74 -20.62 -5.26 17.13
C ASP A 74 -21.49 -6.52 17.28
N VAL A 75 -21.55 -7.36 16.24
CA VAL A 75 -22.11 -8.71 16.39
C VAL A 75 -21.07 -9.49 17.17
N PRO A 76 -21.35 -9.95 18.41
CA PRO A 76 -20.45 -10.86 19.10
C PRO A 76 -20.34 -12.11 18.24
N GLY A 77 -19.14 -12.36 17.71
CA GLY A 77 -18.89 -13.45 16.77
C GLY A 77 -19.32 -14.79 17.34
N HIS A 78 -20.19 -15.48 16.60
CA HIS A 78 -20.42 -16.91 16.81
C HIS A 78 -19.17 -17.63 16.29
N LEU A 79 -18.32 -18.08 17.22
CA LEU A 79 -17.08 -18.80 16.93
C LEU A 79 -17.42 -20.24 16.56
N ASP A 80 -17.13 -20.65 15.33
CA ASP A 80 -17.04 -22.06 14.97
C ASP A 80 -15.60 -22.59 15.15
N LEU A 81 -15.52 -23.89 15.43
CA LEU A 81 -14.40 -24.63 16.02
C LEU A 81 -13.07 -24.65 15.23
N ASP A 82 -12.99 -23.99 14.06
CA ASP A 82 -11.82 -23.92 13.17
C ASP A 82 -11.28 -22.48 12.92
N GLY A 83 -11.84 -21.46 13.58
CA GLY A 83 -11.30 -20.09 13.52
C GLY A 83 -11.35 -19.41 12.14
N ARG A 84 -12.22 -19.87 11.23
CA ARG A 84 -12.41 -19.27 9.90
C ARG A 84 -13.82 -18.71 9.75
N ILE A 85 -13.92 -17.41 9.47
CA ILE A 85 -15.15 -16.74 9.04
C ILE A 85 -15.41 -17.13 7.57
N SER A 86 -16.30 -18.07 7.31
CA SER A 86 -16.91 -18.21 5.98
C SER A 86 -18.15 -17.33 5.88
N SER A 87 -17.97 -16.03 5.64
CA SER A 87 -19.05 -15.17 5.15
C SER A 87 -18.92 -15.07 3.63
N GLY A 88 -19.70 -15.86 2.89
CA GLY A 88 -19.76 -15.70 1.43
C GLY A 88 -20.20 -14.27 1.06
N GLY A 89 -19.32 -13.52 0.39
CA GLY A 89 -19.71 -12.29 -0.33
C GLY A 89 -18.97 -10.99 -0.02
N THR A 90 -17.91 -10.98 0.80
CA THR A 90 -17.00 -9.82 0.93
C THR A 90 -15.70 -10.00 0.15
N PHE A 91 -15.05 -8.90 -0.19
CA PHE A 91 -13.70 -8.85 -0.76
C PHE A 91 -13.00 -7.57 -0.32
N THR A 92 -11.67 -7.57 -0.35
CA THR A 92 -10.83 -6.47 0.13
C THR A 92 -10.01 -5.84 -0.99
N VAL A 93 -9.84 -4.53 -0.93
CA VAL A 93 -9.04 -3.75 -1.89
C VAL A 93 -8.01 -2.91 -1.13
N LEU A 94 -6.73 -3.18 -1.38
CA LEU A 94 -5.59 -2.39 -0.93
C LEU A 94 -5.21 -1.38 -2.01
N SER A 95 -5.01 -0.12 -1.66
CA SER A 95 -4.38 0.91 -2.49
C SER A 95 -3.15 1.45 -1.77
N TYR A 96 -1.99 1.47 -2.43
CA TYR A 96 -0.76 1.93 -1.81
C TYR A 96 0.24 2.51 -2.81
N ASN A 97 0.56 3.79 -2.66
CA ASN A 97 1.77 4.37 -3.27
C ASN A 97 2.98 3.91 -2.47
N ILE A 98 3.91 3.21 -3.12
CA ILE A 98 5.05 2.57 -2.45
C ILE A 98 6.37 3.37 -2.54
N LEU A 99 6.32 4.60 -3.05
CA LEU A 99 7.47 5.47 -3.27
C LEU A 99 8.55 4.84 -4.18
N SER A 100 8.56 5.23 -5.45
CA SER A 100 9.55 4.73 -6.41
C SER A 100 10.95 5.10 -5.94
N ASP A 101 11.92 4.21 -6.14
CA ASP A 101 13.30 4.50 -5.73
C ASP A 101 13.90 5.68 -6.51
N ALA A 102 13.54 5.82 -7.79
CA ALA A 102 13.82 7.01 -8.58
C ALA A 102 13.35 8.34 -7.96
N TYR A 103 12.37 8.32 -7.04
CA TYR A 103 11.86 9.51 -6.36
C TYR A 103 12.30 9.60 -4.89
N ALA A 104 12.91 8.54 -4.34
CA ALA A 104 13.39 8.45 -2.97
C ALA A 104 14.74 9.15 -2.75
N SER A 105 14.85 10.42 -3.15
CA SER A 105 16.09 11.21 -3.02
C SER A 105 16.36 11.62 -1.57
N SER A 106 17.63 11.50 -1.15
CA SER A 106 18.09 11.98 0.16
C SER A 106 17.97 13.51 0.33
N GLU A 107 17.89 14.27 -0.77
CA GLU A 107 17.66 15.71 -0.70
C GLU A 107 16.23 16.02 -0.24
N LEU A 108 15.24 15.36 -0.86
CA LEU A 108 13.83 15.51 -0.53
C LEU A 108 13.49 14.91 0.85
N TYR A 109 14.14 13.79 1.19
CA TYR A 109 13.90 13.03 2.42
C TYR A 109 15.07 13.14 3.41
N SER A 110 15.66 14.32 3.57
CA SER A 110 16.84 14.55 4.43
C SER A 110 16.64 14.25 5.92
N TYR A 111 15.40 14.09 6.39
CA TYR A 111 15.05 13.62 7.74
C TYR A 111 15.11 12.10 7.88
N CYS A 112 14.92 11.36 6.78
CA CYS A 112 14.92 9.91 6.79
C CYS A 112 16.38 9.42 6.67
N PRO A 113 16.86 8.55 7.58
CA PRO A 113 18.18 7.98 7.46
C PRO A 113 18.37 7.27 6.10
N SER A 114 19.51 7.48 5.44
CA SER A 114 19.75 6.95 4.09
C SER A 114 19.60 5.43 3.99
N TRP A 115 19.92 4.70 5.06
CA TRP A 115 19.70 3.25 5.12
C TRP A 115 18.22 2.88 5.11
N ALA A 116 17.36 3.66 5.78
CA ALA A 116 15.91 3.45 5.81
C ALA A 116 15.24 3.86 4.49
N LEU A 117 15.81 4.85 3.81
CA LEU A 117 15.36 5.30 2.50
C LEU A 117 15.75 4.35 1.37
N SER A 118 16.83 3.57 1.54
CA SER A 118 17.34 2.67 0.51
C SER A 118 16.32 1.62 0.07
N TRP A 119 16.24 1.37 -1.24
CA TRP A 119 15.38 0.32 -1.79
C TRP A 119 15.55 -1.04 -1.12
N THR A 120 16.81 -1.43 -0.84
CA THR A 120 17.14 -2.71 -0.19
C THR A 120 16.42 -2.90 1.14
N TYR A 121 16.28 -1.82 1.92
CA TYR A 121 15.55 -1.81 3.17
C TYR A 121 14.04 -1.73 2.94
N ARG A 122 13.58 -0.73 2.17
CA ARG A 122 12.15 -0.46 1.95
C ARG A 122 11.41 -1.65 1.35
N ARG A 123 12.00 -2.35 0.38
CA ARG A 123 11.35 -3.46 -0.33
C ARG A 123 10.88 -4.58 0.59
N GLN A 124 11.65 -4.88 1.64
CA GLN A 124 11.32 -5.96 2.58
C GLN A 124 10.13 -5.57 3.47
N ASN A 125 10.10 -4.31 3.92
CA ASN A 125 9.02 -3.78 4.74
C ASN A 125 7.73 -3.61 3.92
N LEU A 126 7.84 -3.07 2.70
CA LEU A 126 6.71 -2.94 1.77
C LEU A 126 6.09 -4.30 1.46
N LEU A 127 6.90 -5.32 1.12
CA LEU A 127 6.41 -6.67 0.87
C LEU A 127 5.69 -7.24 2.11
N ARG A 128 6.29 -7.09 3.29
CA ARG A 128 5.71 -7.55 4.56
C ARG A 128 4.37 -6.88 4.84
N GLU A 129 4.25 -5.58 4.61
CA GLU A 129 3.02 -4.81 4.81
C GLU A 129 1.94 -5.27 3.81
N ILE A 130 2.25 -5.29 2.51
CA ILE A 130 1.32 -5.68 1.44
C ILE A 130 0.79 -7.11 1.66
N VAL A 131 1.68 -8.06 1.92
CA VAL A 131 1.30 -9.47 2.17
C VAL A 131 0.58 -9.63 3.51
N GLY A 132 0.96 -8.83 4.52
CA GLY A 132 0.37 -8.86 5.84
C GLY A 132 -1.13 -8.54 5.85
N TYR A 133 -1.57 -7.64 4.96
CA TYR A 133 -2.99 -7.30 4.83
C TYR A 133 -3.83 -8.40 4.15
N ARG A 134 -3.22 -9.30 3.36
CA ARG A 134 -3.90 -10.39 2.64
C ARG A 134 -5.11 -9.91 1.84
N ALA A 135 -4.98 -8.78 1.15
CA ALA A 135 -6.07 -8.22 0.37
C ALA A 135 -6.40 -9.09 -0.85
N ASP A 136 -7.64 -9.11 -1.30
CA ASP A 136 -8.04 -9.84 -2.52
C ASP A 136 -7.54 -9.12 -3.79
N ILE A 137 -7.58 -7.79 -3.76
CA ILE A 137 -7.12 -6.91 -4.83
C ILE A 137 -6.09 -5.93 -4.24
N VAL A 138 -4.92 -5.84 -4.86
CA VAL A 138 -3.90 -4.85 -4.49
C VAL A 138 -3.63 -3.92 -5.67
N CYS A 139 -3.71 -2.62 -5.44
CA CYS A 139 -3.41 -1.57 -6.39
C CYS A 139 -2.20 -0.78 -5.89
N LEU A 140 -1.04 -0.96 -6.52
CA LEU A 140 0.17 -0.23 -6.18
C LEU A 140 0.43 0.90 -7.18
N GLN A 141 0.86 2.05 -6.69
CA GLN A 141 1.33 3.17 -7.52
C GLN A 141 2.81 3.41 -7.29
N GLU A 142 3.46 4.07 -8.26
CA GLU A 142 4.86 4.47 -8.13
C GLU A 142 5.83 3.27 -8.03
N VAL A 143 5.47 2.18 -8.71
CA VAL A 143 6.28 0.95 -8.73
C VAL A 143 7.33 1.07 -9.83
N GLN A 144 8.61 1.05 -9.49
CA GLN A 144 9.68 0.98 -10.49
C GLN A 144 9.65 -0.37 -11.22
N SER A 145 9.85 -0.36 -12.54
CA SER A 145 9.59 -1.51 -13.42
C SER A 145 10.55 -2.68 -13.17
N ASP A 146 11.85 -2.39 -13.07
CA ASP A 146 12.89 -3.35 -12.72
C ASP A 146 12.66 -3.95 -11.33
N HIS A 147 12.34 -3.12 -10.34
CA HIS A 147 12.02 -3.56 -8.99
C HIS A 147 10.77 -4.44 -8.94
N PHE A 148 9.81 -4.18 -9.82
CA PHE A 148 8.63 -5.02 -9.95
C PHE A 148 9.00 -6.40 -10.51
N GLU A 149 9.68 -6.44 -11.65
CA GLU A 149 10.03 -7.68 -12.35
C GLU A 149 10.98 -8.56 -11.52
N GLU A 150 11.99 -7.97 -10.89
CA GLU A 150 13.04 -8.70 -10.18
C GLU A 150 12.67 -9.11 -8.75
N PHE A 151 11.77 -8.36 -8.10
CA PHE A 151 11.45 -8.57 -6.68
C PHE A 151 9.96 -8.75 -6.42
N PHE A 152 9.12 -7.74 -6.70
CA PHE A 152 7.72 -7.84 -6.29
C PHE A 152 6.96 -8.96 -7.01
N ALA A 153 7.11 -9.10 -8.33
CA ALA A 153 6.41 -10.11 -9.10
C ALA A 153 6.69 -11.54 -8.57
N PRO A 154 7.95 -12.01 -8.44
CA PRO A 154 8.21 -13.35 -7.93
C PRO A 154 7.85 -13.51 -6.45
N GLU A 155 8.02 -12.50 -5.59
CA GLU A 155 7.66 -12.62 -4.17
C GLU A 155 6.14 -12.63 -3.96
N LEU A 156 5.40 -11.77 -4.65
CA LEU A 156 3.93 -11.74 -4.57
C LEU A 156 3.31 -13.00 -5.18
N ASP A 157 3.93 -13.59 -6.21
CA ASP A 157 3.50 -14.88 -6.78
C ASP A 157 3.55 -16.02 -5.74
N LYS A 158 4.61 -16.08 -4.91
CA LYS A 158 4.72 -17.04 -3.79
C LYS A 158 3.62 -16.85 -2.75
N HIS A 159 3.09 -15.64 -2.64
CA HIS A 159 1.97 -15.30 -1.75
C HIS A 159 0.60 -15.40 -2.43
N GLY A 160 0.54 -15.95 -3.64
CA GLY A 160 -0.71 -16.25 -4.33
C GLY A 160 -1.31 -15.06 -5.08
N TYR A 161 -0.53 -14.05 -5.42
CA TYR A 161 -1.00 -12.94 -6.27
C TYR A 161 -0.60 -13.14 -7.73
N GLN A 162 -1.48 -12.73 -8.64
CA GLN A 162 -1.16 -12.57 -10.06
C GLN A 162 -1.18 -11.09 -10.41
N ALA A 163 -0.14 -10.62 -11.07
CA ALA A 163 0.02 -9.20 -11.39
C ALA A 163 -0.40 -8.85 -12.82
N LEU A 164 -1.03 -7.68 -12.95
CA LEU A 164 -1.21 -6.93 -14.18
C LEU A 164 -0.45 -5.61 -14.03
N PHE A 165 0.58 -5.43 -14.86
CA PHE A 165 1.48 -4.29 -14.79
C PHE A 165 1.18 -3.28 -15.91
N LYS A 166 0.99 -2.01 -15.56
CA LYS A 166 0.80 -0.93 -16.54
C LYS A 166 1.75 0.24 -16.29
N ARG A 167 2.69 0.44 -17.22
CA ARG A 167 3.63 1.58 -17.24
C ARG A 167 2.89 2.91 -17.48
N LYS A 168 3.40 4.00 -16.89
CA LYS A 168 2.86 5.36 -17.05
C LYS A 168 3.01 5.88 -18.47
N THR A 169 4.18 5.70 -19.07
CA THR A 169 4.47 5.91 -20.50
C THR A 169 5.44 4.82 -21.00
N ALA A 170 5.73 4.79 -22.30
CA ALA A 170 6.71 3.84 -22.86
C ALA A 170 8.15 4.12 -22.39
N GLU A 171 8.42 5.37 -21.99
CA GLU A 171 9.75 5.86 -21.59
C GLU A 171 9.91 5.93 -20.06
N ASP A 172 8.81 5.96 -19.30
CA ASP A 172 8.86 5.97 -17.84
C ASP A 172 9.21 4.59 -17.27
N ASN A 173 10.18 4.57 -16.36
CA ASN A 173 10.53 3.38 -15.58
C ASN A 173 9.59 3.15 -14.40
N VAL A 174 8.58 3.99 -14.19
CA VAL A 174 7.64 3.92 -13.07
C VAL A 174 6.23 3.57 -13.56
N ALA A 175 5.61 2.59 -12.91
CA ALA A 175 4.26 2.15 -13.17
C ALA A 175 3.22 3.17 -12.69
N LEU A 176 2.19 3.38 -13.51
CA LEU A 176 1.03 4.15 -13.11
C LEU A 176 0.18 3.36 -12.12
N ILE A 177 -0.01 2.06 -12.41
CA ILE A 177 -0.71 1.13 -11.53
C ILE A 177 -0.22 -0.30 -11.76
N VAL A 178 -0.04 -1.04 -10.68
CA VAL A 178 0.06 -2.49 -10.66
C VAL A 178 -1.19 -3.03 -9.98
N VAL A 179 -1.98 -3.83 -10.68
CA VAL A 179 -3.15 -4.50 -10.12
C VAL A 179 -2.79 -5.95 -9.89
N LEU A 180 -2.88 -6.39 -8.64
CA LEU A 180 -2.66 -7.77 -8.24
C LEU A 180 -3.98 -8.38 -7.79
N GLU A 181 -4.29 -9.56 -8.30
CA GLU A 181 -5.48 -10.33 -7.89
C GLU A 181 -5.03 -11.60 -7.18
N ALA A 182 -5.64 -11.90 -6.03
CA ALA A 182 -5.38 -13.13 -5.31
C ALA A 182 -5.90 -14.35 -6.11
N LYS A 183 -5.01 -15.29 -6.42
CA LYS A 183 -5.31 -16.53 -7.15
C LYS A 183 -6.31 -17.44 -6.43
N PHE A 184 -6.48 -17.28 -5.11
CA PHE A 184 -7.37 -18.06 -4.26
C PHE A 184 -8.38 -17.19 -3.51
N GLY A 185 -8.87 -16.12 -4.13
CA GLY A 185 -9.97 -15.34 -3.56
C GLY A 185 -11.17 -16.23 -3.23
N ASN A 186 -11.90 -15.89 -2.17
CA ASN A 186 -13.08 -16.60 -1.66
C ASN A 186 -14.30 -16.53 -2.62
N HIS A 187 -14.05 -16.36 -3.92
CA HIS A 187 -15.03 -16.38 -4.97
C HIS A 187 -15.55 -17.80 -5.11
N GLY A 188 -16.69 -18.06 -4.48
CA GLY A 188 -17.53 -19.18 -4.89
C GLY A 188 -17.72 -19.10 -6.40
N ILE A 189 -17.08 -20.02 -7.12
CA ILE A 189 -17.35 -20.51 -8.48
C ILE A 189 -17.76 -19.40 -9.47
N ASP A 190 -16.83 -19.06 -10.36
CA ASP A 190 -17.06 -18.50 -11.71
C ASP A 190 -18.47 -17.93 -11.95
N ASN A 191 -18.64 -16.63 -11.68
CA ASN A 191 -19.81 -15.89 -12.14
C ASN A 191 -19.35 -14.79 -13.11
N PRO A 192 -19.08 -15.11 -14.39
CA PRO A 192 -18.49 -14.21 -15.39
C PRO A 192 -19.32 -12.93 -15.70
N GLY A 193 -20.49 -12.75 -15.06
CA GLY A 193 -21.36 -11.59 -15.19
C GLY A 193 -21.19 -10.49 -14.11
N LYS A 194 -20.29 -10.63 -13.13
CA LYS A 194 -20.08 -9.62 -12.07
C LYS A 194 -18.75 -8.87 -12.24
N ARG A 195 -18.61 -8.08 -13.31
CA ARG A 195 -17.52 -7.10 -13.41
C ARG A 195 -17.85 -5.93 -12.50
N GLN A 196 -17.02 -5.68 -11.49
CA GLN A 196 -17.17 -4.56 -10.58
C GLN A 196 -16.05 -3.55 -10.83
N LEU A 197 -16.40 -2.28 -10.97
CA LEU A 197 -15.45 -1.22 -11.20
C LEU A 197 -14.98 -0.71 -9.84
N VAL A 198 -13.73 -0.99 -9.50
CA VAL A 198 -13.03 -0.30 -8.42
C VAL A 198 -12.04 0.64 -9.08
N CYS A 199 -12.16 1.93 -8.80
CA CYS A 199 -11.27 2.93 -9.36
C CYS A 199 -10.29 3.34 -8.25
N VAL A 200 -9.04 2.91 -8.40
CA VAL A 200 -7.93 3.39 -7.60
C VAL A 200 -7.25 4.48 -8.39
N LEU A 201 -7.24 5.67 -7.81
CA LEU A 201 -6.80 6.87 -8.48
C LEU A 201 -5.70 7.54 -7.70
N ARG A 202 -4.78 8.09 -8.46
CA ARG A 202 -3.73 8.95 -7.97
C ARG A 202 -3.62 10.14 -8.91
N SER A 203 -3.58 11.35 -8.34
CA SER A 203 -3.02 12.51 -9.03
C SER A 203 -1.49 12.37 -9.04
N SER A 204 -0.88 12.25 -10.20
CA SER A 204 0.56 12.47 -10.33
C SER A 204 0.75 13.74 -11.11
N ASP A 205 1.52 14.71 -10.61
CA ASP A 205 2.22 15.62 -11.50
C ASP A 205 3.65 15.81 -11.01
N GLY A 206 4.58 15.42 -11.88
CA GLY A 206 5.96 15.86 -11.80
C GLY A 206 6.17 17.21 -12.46
N ASN A 207 5.17 17.81 -13.11
CA ASN A 207 5.15 19.19 -13.59
C ASN A 207 3.71 19.56 -14.02
N ILE A 208 3.22 20.72 -13.55
CA ILE A 208 1.89 21.31 -13.78
C ILE A 208 0.82 20.80 -12.79
N TRP A 209 0.71 21.52 -11.67
CA TRP A 209 -0.40 21.62 -10.71
C TRP A 209 -1.73 20.90 -11.06
N PHE A 210 -1.84 19.60 -10.77
CA PHE A 210 -3.08 18.97 -10.31
C PHE A 210 -2.76 18.04 -9.14
N THR A 211 -2.60 18.59 -7.94
CA THR A 211 -2.75 17.78 -6.75
C THR A 211 -4.24 17.44 -6.64
N SER A 212 -4.60 16.16 -6.50
CA SER A 212 -5.97 15.78 -6.11
C SER A 212 -6.16 16.00 -4.62
N VAL A 213 -5.79 17.20 -4.16
CA VAL A 213 -6.32 17.78 -2.95
C VAL A 213 -7.82 17.95 -3.19
N PHE A 214 -8.61 17.78 -2.15
CA PHE A 214 -10.05 18.02 -2.18
C PHE A 214 -10.39 19.28 -3.01
N ASN A 215 -11.41 19.17 -3.87
CA ASN A 215 -11.82 20.20 -4.82
C ASN A 215 -10.87 20.42 -6.01
N SER A 216 -10.07 19.43 -6.41
CA SER A 216 -9.48 19.37 -7.75
C SER A 216 -10.54 18.99 -8.80
N ALA A 217 -10.31 19.34 -10.07
CA ALA A 217 -11.19 18.95 -11.16
C ALA A 217 -11.34 17.42 -11.29
N PRO A 218 -10.26 16.60 -11.22
CA PRO A 218 -10.39 15.15 -11.20
C PRO A 218 -11.24 14.63 -10.04
N HIS A 219 -11.00 15.11 -8.81
CA HIS A 219 -11.77 14.71 -7.64
C HIS A 219 -13.25 15.09 -7.79
N ALA A 220 -13.54 16.33 -8.19
CA ALA A 220 -14.89 16.81 -8.43
C ALA A 220 -15.61 16.00 -9.51
N LEU A 221 -14.92 15.65 -10.61
CA LEU A 221 -15.49 14.82 -11.66
C LEU A 221 -15.99 13.48 -11.10
N LEU A 222 -15.20 12.84 -10.23
CA LEU A 222 -15.50 11.52 -9.69
C LEU A 222 -16.55 11.55 -8.58
N ALA A 223 -16.36 12.45 -7.62
CA ALA A 223 -17.24 12.56 -6.45
C ALA A 223 -18.59 13.21 -6.80
N MET A 224 -18.61 14.16 -7.74
CA MET A 224 -19.81 14.93 -8.10
C MET A 224 -20.39 14.55 -9.47
N GLY A 225 -19.69 13.71 -10.25
CA GLY A 225 -20.09 13.33 -11.61
C GLY A 225 -19.93 14.43 -12.66
N LYS A 226 -19.32 15.56 -12.30
CA LYS A 226 -19.06 16.69 -13.22
C LYS A 226 -18.01 17.64 -12.65
N VAL A 227 -17.37 18.38 -13.53
CA VAL A 227 -16.50 19.52 -13.17
C VAL A 227 -17.21 20.83 -13.47
N ASP A 228 -17.05 21.83 -12.61
CA ASP A 228 -17.47 23.19 -12.93
C ASP A 228 -16.69 23.70 -14.16
N PRO A 229 -17.35 24.16 -15.24
CA PRO A 229 -16.66 24.71 -16.40
C PRO A 229 -15.73 25.89 -16.09
N LEU A 230 -15.92 26.59 -14.97
CA LEU A 230 -15.09 27.69 -14.50
C LEU A 230 -14.00 27.25 -13.51
N HIS A 231 -13.84 25.95 -13.28
CA HIS A 231 -12.85 25.44 -12.34
C HIS A 231 -11.42 25.87 -12.75
N PRO A 232 -10.59 26.38 -11.83
CA PRO A 232 -9.26 26.91 -12.14
C PRO A 232 -8.36 25.88 -12.83
N ASP A 233 -8.47 24.62 -12.42
CA ASP A 233 -7.83 23.47 -13.06
C ASP A 233 -8.04 23.37 -14.57
N LEU A 234 -9.19 23.79 -15.09
CA LEU A 234 -9.49 23.74 -16.51
C LEU A 234 -8.87 24.91 -17.30
N ALA A 235 -8.27 25.88 -16.62
CA ALA A 235 -7.65 27.04 -17.26
C ALA A 235 -6.37 26.67 -18.03
N ILE A 236 -5.66 25.63 -17.61
CA ILE A 236 -4.40 25.18 -18.20
C ILE A 236 -4.67 23.94 -19.07
N ASP A 237 -5.08 24.17 -20.33
CA ASP A 237 -5.33 23.11 -21.32
C ASP A 237 -4.49 23.34 -22.59
N PRO A 238 -3.17 23.10 -22.53
CA PRO A 238 -2.26 23.40 -23.64
C PRO A 238 -2.55 22.57 -24.90
N LEU A 239 -3.21 21.41 -24.75
CA LEU A 239 -3.55 20.49 -25.84
C LEU A 239 -5.00 20.63 -26.32
N GLY A 240 -5.82 21.45 -25.65
CA GLY A 240 -7.23 21.65 -25.99
C GLY A 240 -8.10 20.40 -25.77
N ILE A 241 -7.63 19.43 -24.99
CA ILE A 241 -8.29 18.13 -24.81
C ILE A 241 -9.45 18.18 -23.81
N LEU A 242 -9.44 19.17 -22.91
CA LEU A 242 -10.45 19.32 -21.85
C LEU A 242 -11.71 20.05 -22.37
N ARG A 243 -11.69 20.53 -23.62
CA ARG A 243 -12.79 21.32 -24.20
C ARG A 243 -13.72 20.50 -25.10
N PRO A 244 -15.04 20.81 -25.09
CA PRO A 244 -15.72 21.67 -24.13
C PRO A 244 -15.81 21.01 -22.75
N ALA A 245 -15.67 21.80 -21.68
CA ALA A 245 -15.75 21.31 -20.30
C ALA A 245 -17.06 20.57 -19.98
N ALA A 246 -18.13 20.82 -20.74
CA ALA A 246 -19.38 20.06 -20.69
C ALA A 246 -19.22 18.55 -20.96
N LYS A 247 -18.10 18.11 -21.56
CA LYS A 247 -17.77 16.68 -21.73
C LYS A 247 -17.24 16.03 -20.46
N LEU A 248 -16.82 16.81 -19.46
CA LEU A 248 -16.30 16.30 -18.19
C LEU A 248 -17.46 16.00 -17.25
N THR A 249 -18.19 14.94 -17.56
CA THR A 249 -19.35 14.47 -16.77
C THR A 249 -19.51 12.95 -16.85
N HIS A 250 -20.04 12.33 -15.79
CA HIS A 250 -20.43 10.93 -15.75
C HIS A 250 -21.66 10.71 -14.86
N GLN A 251 -22.28 9.55 -14.99
CA GLN A 251 -23.45 9.14 -14.17
C GLN A 251 -23.14 8.00 -13.19
N LEU A 252 -21.86 7.62 -13.05
CA LEU A 252 -21.46 6.59 -12.10
C LEU A 252 -21.70 7.08 -10.66
N PRO A 253 -22.33 6.28 -9.78
CA PRO A 253 -22.60 6.64 -8.40
C PRO A 253 -21.38 6.36 -7.51
N LEU A 254 -20.26 7.03 -7.80
CA LEU A 254 -18.99 6.81 -7.11
C LEU A 254 -18.96 7.52 -5.76
N VAL A 255 -18.42 6.85 -4.74
CA VAL A 255 -18.21 7.41 -3.40
C VAL A 255 -16.84 7.00 -2.89
N SER A 256 -16.13 7.91 -2.20
CA SER A 256 -14.89 7.58 -1.48
C SER A 256 -15.20 6.64 -0.32
N ALA A 257 -14.52 5.49 -0.25
CA ALA A 257 -14.74 4.50 0.80
C ALA A 257 -14.50 5.10 2.20
N TYR A 258 -13.44 5.88 2.36
CA TYR A 258 -13.03 6.47 3.64
C TYR A 258 -13.98 7.55 4.16
N SER A 259 -14.80 8.16 3.28
CA SER A 259 -15.87 9.06 3.71
C SER A 259 -16.91 8.42 4.64
N SER A 260 -16.94 7.08 4.69
CA SER A 260 -17.77 6.33 5.63
C SER A 260 -17.38 6.61 7.09
N PHE A 261 -16.10 6.85 7.40
CA PHE A 261 -15.67 7.15 8.78
C PHE A 261 -16.25 8.45 9.32
N ALA A 262 -16.54 9.43 8.46
CA ALA A 262 -17.20 10.66 8.90
C ALA A 262 -18.63 10.44 9.43
N ARG A 263 -19.25 9.30 9.05
CA ARG A 263 -20.62 8.92 9.43
C ARG A 263 -20.68 7.98 10.63
N VAL A 264 -19.55 7.40 11.06
CA VAL A 264 -19.50 6.47 12.20
C VAL A 264 -19.49 7.27 13.52
N GLY A 265 -20.40 6.92 14.43
CA GLY A 265 -20.66 7.70 15.65
C GLY A 265 -20.28 7.02 16.97
N VAL A 266 -19.75 5.80 16.96
CA VAL A 266 -19.56 5.00 18.19
C VAL A 266 -18.23 4.24 18.15
N GLY A 267 -17.63 4.00 19.34
CA GLY A 267 -16.45 3.16 19.51
C GLY A 267 -15.21 3.63 18.75
N LEU A 268 -14.45 2.68 18.18
CA LEU A 268 -13.23 2.93 17.40
C LEU A 268 -13.49 3.83 16.17
N GLY A 269 -14.72 3.85 15.64
CA GLY A 269 -15.09 4.74 14.55
C GLY A 269 -15.11 6.22 14.93
N LEU A 270 -15.35 6.56 16.21
CA LEU A 270 -15.25 7.94 16.69
C LEU A 270 -13.80 8.45 16.68
N GLU A 271 -12.84 7.58 16.99
CA GLU A 271 -11.41 7.92 16.89
C GLU A 271 -11.02 8.17 15.43
N GLN A 272 -11.55 7.37 14.49
CA GLN A 272 -11.32 7.59 13.06
C GLN A 272 -11.93 8.90 12.57
N ARG A 273 -13.12 9.27 13.06
CA ARG A 273 -13.78 10.54 12.71
C ARG A 273 -12.93 11.77 13.05
N ARG A 274 -12.10 11.73 14.10
CA ARG A 274 -11.17 12.83 14.44
C ARG A 274 -10.04 13.00 13.41
N LYS A 275 -9.78 11.96 12.62
CA LYS A 275 -8.76 11.93 11.55
C LYS A 275 -9.35 12.24 10.18
N MET A 276 -10.59 12.75 10.15
CA MET A 276 -11.29 13.19 8.95
C MET A 276 -11.42 14.70 8.94
N ASP A 277 -11.31 15.31 7.76
CA ASP A 277 -11.62 16.72 7.58
C ASP A 277 -13.17 16.91 7.57
N PRO A 278 -13.73 17.77 8.44
CA PRO A 278 -15.17 17.94 8.57
C PRO A 278 -15.84 18.65 7.37
N ALA A 279 -15.08 19.39 6.57
CA ALA A 279 -15.60 20.05 5.37
C ALA A 279 -15.72 19.07 4.19
N THR A 280 -14.78 18.13 4.11
CA THR A 280 -14.64 17.23 2.95
C THR A 280 -15.19 15.85 3.19
N ASN A 281 -15.22 15.42 4.46
CA ASN A 281 -15.39 14.03 4.90
C ASN A 281 -14.32 13.08 4.36
N GLU A 282 -13.16 13.57 3.94
CA GLU A 282 -12.01 12.75 3.55
C GLU A 282 -10.97 12.69 4.68
N PRO A 283 -10.02 11.73 4.66
CA PRO A 283 -8.94 11.71 5.63
C PRO A 283 -8.20 13.05 5.70
N LEU A 284 -7.64 13.39 6.86
CA LEU A 284 -6.76 14.56 6.98
C LEU A 284 -5.51 14.41 6.09
N PHE A 285 -4.99 13.18 5.97
CA PHE A 285 -3.86 12.90 5.11
C PHE A 285 -3.82 11.45 4.64
N THR A 286 -3.20 11.25 3.48
CA THR A 286 -2.70 9.96 3.00
C THR A 286 -1.23 10.05 2.57
N ASN A 287 -0.69 11.26 2.41
CA ASN A 287 0.71 11.60 2.24
C ASN A 287 1.16 12.54 3.37
N CYS A 288 2.31 12.27 3.99
CA CYS A 288 2.83 13.11 5.07
C CYS A 288 4.36 13.19 5.01
N THR A 289 4.87 14.20 4.32
CA THR A 289 6.29 14.56 4.32
C THR A 289 6.57 15.68 5.31
N ARG A 290 7.84 16.08 5.45
CA ARG A 290 8.23 17.24 6.29
C ARG A 290 7.47 18.50 5.87
N ASP A 291 7.40 18.77 4.57
CA ASP A 291 6.95 20.04 4.01
C ASP A 291 5.51 20.01 3.49
N PHE A 292 4.93 18.82 3.34
CA PHE A 292 3.58 18.64 2.82
C PHE A 292 2.80 17.58 3.61
N ILE A 293 1.53 17.87 3.87
CA ILE A 293 0.55 16.92 4.39
C ILE A 293 -0.76 17.09 3.64
N GLY A 294 -1.37 15.98 3.23
CA GLY A 294 -2.65 16.01 2.56
C GLY A 294 -3.11 14.66 2.04
N THR A 295 -4.34 14.64 1.55
CA THR A 295 -4.99 13.44 1.01
C THR A 295 -4.86 13.42 -0.51
N HIS A 296 -4.22 12.36 -1.01
CA HIS A 296 -3.93 12.15 -2.43
C HIS A 296 -4.41 10.80 -2.95
N ASP A 297 -4.75 9.89 -2.05
CA ASP A 297 -5.09 8.51 -2.37
C ASP A 297 -6.54 8.24 -2.00
N TYR A 298 -7.28 7.60 -2.90
CA TYR A 298 -8.70 7.34 -2.74
C TYR A 298 -9.05 5.95 -3.24
N ILE A 299 -9.97 5.29 -2.55
CA ILE A 299 -10.65 4.08 -3.04
C ILE A 299 -12.10 4.49 -3.36
N PHE A 300 -12.40 4.72 -4.64
CA PHE A 300 -13.76 4.99 -5.09
C PHE A 300 -14.48 3.70 -5.46
N TYR A 301 -15.74 3.60 -5.03
CA TYR A 301 -16.59 2.45 -5.31
C TYR A 301 -17.99 2.88 -5.75
N SER A 302 -18.67 2.03 -6.51
CA SER A 302 -20.05 2.26 -6.95
C SER A 302 -21.04 1.96 -5.82
N ALA A 303 -21.61 3.01 -5.23
CA ALA A 303 -22.48 2.91 -4.05
C ALA A 303 -23.83 2.24 -4.32
N ASP A 304 -24.21 2.00 -5.57
CA ASP A 304 -25.43 1.26 -5.94
C ASP A 304 -25.25 -0.27 -5.89
N SER A 305 -24.02 -0.75 -5.96
CA SER A 305 -23.68 -2.17 -6.14
C SER A 305 -22.82 -2.72 -5.01
N LEU A 306 -22.22 -1.85 -4.20
CA LEU A 306 -21.31 -2.21 -3.11
C LEU A 306 -21.70 -1.51 -1.80
N THR A 307 -21.38 -2.14 -0.67
CA THR A 307 -21.32 -1.53 0.66
C THR A 307 -19.91 -1.67 1.22
N VAL A 308 -19.44 -0.66 1.96
CA VAL A 308 -18.20 -0.74 2.76
C VAL A 308 -18.55 -1.44 4.08
N GLU A 309 -17.81 -2.49 4.42
CA GLU A 309 -17.99 -3.26 5.66
C GLU A 309 -16.97 -2.83 6.72
N SER A 310 -15.73 -2.62 6.29
CA SER A 310 -14.64 -2.21 7.16
C SER A 310 -13.53 -1.47 6.39
N LEU A 311 -12.76 -0.66 7.10
CA LEU A 311 -11.71 0.21 6.56
C LEU A 311 -10.47 0.15 7.44
N LEU A 312 -9.29 0.15 6.84
CA LEU A 312 -8.04 0.18 7.58
C LEU A 312 -7.86 1.50 8.30
N GLU A 313 -7.52 1.44 9.59
CA GLU A 313 -7.40 2.63 10.42
C GLU A 313 -6.45 3.67 9.85
N LEU A 314 -6.83 4.95 9.98
CA LEU A 314 -6.01 6.09 9.65
C LEU A 314 -4.97 6.33 10.74
N LEU A 315 -3.83 6.89 10.34
CA LEU A 315 -2.81 7.34 11.28
C LEU A 315 -3.20 8.69 11.90
N ASP A 316 -2.75 8.87 13.13
CA ASP A 316 -2.90 10.13 13.85
C ASP A 316 -1.68 11.01 13.55
N GLU A 317 -1.90 12.25 13.10
CA GLU A 317 -0.81 13.16 12.70
C GLU A 317 0.13 13.45 13.89
N ASP A 318 -0.43 13.77 15.05
CA ASP A 318 0.35 14.09 16.25
C ASP A 318 1.24 12.91 16.66
N SER A 319 0.73 11.69 16.52
CA SER A 319 1.50 10.48 16.81
C SER A 319 2.57 10.22 15.75
N LEU A 320 2.30 10.51 14.48
CA LEU A 320 3.23 10.32 13.37
C LEU A 320 4.38 11.34 13.40
N ARG A 321 4.06 12.60 13.72
CA ARG A 321 5.01 13.73 13.72
C ARG A 321 5.85 13.87 14.99
N LYS A 322 5.59 13.07 16.03
CA LYS A 322 6.37 13.09 17.28
C LYS A 322 7.87 12.87 17.06
N ASP A 323 8.22 12.01 16.09
CA ASP A 323 9.61 11.62 15.85
C ASP A 323 10.16 12.10 14.49
N THR A 324 9.39 12.04 13.38
CA THR A 324 9.77 12.54 12.03
C THR A 324 8.54 12.79 11.13
N ALA A 325 8.72 12.83 9.79
CA ALA A 325 7.66 12.63 8.80
C ALA A 325 7.86 11.27 8.08
N LEU A 326 7.09 11.00 7.02
CA LEU A 326 7.24 9.82 6.16
C LEU A 326 8.11 10.13 4.91
N PRO A 327 8.92 9.18 4.42
CA PRO A 327 9.20 7.85 4.98
C PRO A 327 10.07 7.96 6.23
N SER A 328 10.13 6.86 6.99
CA SER A 328 10.90 6.74 8.22
C SER A 328 11.45 5.30 8.36
N PRO A 329 12.28 5.01 9.38
CA PRO A 329 12.67 3.63 9.68
C PRO A 329 11.51 2.63 9.78
N GLU A 330 10.36 3.09 10.25
CA GLU A 330 9.15 2.28 10.41
C GLU A 330 8.31 2.25 9.13
N TRP A 331 8.24 3.36 8.40
CA TRP A 331 7.35 3.51 7.24
C TRP A 331 8.14 3.69 5.94
N SER A 332 8.00 2.73 5.03
CA SER A 332 8.83 2.63 3.81
C SER A 332 8.25 3.36 2.57
N SER A 333 7.27 4.24 2.78
CA SER A 333 6.69 5.15 1.80
C SER A 333 6.37 6.48 2.48
N ASP A 334 6.31 7.56 1.71
CA ASP A 334 5.77 8.86 2.13
C ASP A 334 4.22 8.89 2.18
N HIS A 335 3.59 7.82 1.70
CA HIS A 335 2.16 7.58 1.77
C HIS A 335 1.81 6.49 2.79
N ILE A 336 0.55 6.48 3.24
CA ILE A 336 -0.04 5.37 3.99
C ILE A 336 -0.87 4.49 3.07
N ALA A 337 -0.84 3.18 3.30
CA ALA A 337 -1.77 2.26 2.64
C ALA A 337 -3.23 2.55 3.01
N LEU A 338 -4.13 2.40 2.04
CA LEU A 338 -5.58 2.39 2.25
C LEU A 338 -6.11 0.99 1.97
N LEU A 339 -6.99 0.48 2.81
CA LEU A 339 -7.59 -0.83 2.61
C LEU A 339 -9.06 -0.79 3.00
N ALA A 340 -9.91 -1.30 2.11
CA ALA A 340 -11.35 -1.34 2.30
C ALA A 340 -11.88 -2.75 2.04
N GLU A 341 -12.74 -3.23 2.94
CA GLU A 341 -13.55 -4.43 2.73
C GLU A 341 -14.93 -4.02 2.20
N PHE A 342 -15.34 -4.65 1.11
CA PHE A 342 -16.61 -4.41 0.45
C PHE A 342 -17.48 -5.66 0.44
N ARG A 343 -18.80 -5.45 0.42
CA ARG A 343 -19.81 -6.48 0.15
C ARG A 343 -20.61 -6.11 -1.08
N CYS A 344 -20.89 -7.10 -1.93
CA CYS A 344 -21.79 -6.93 -3.06
C CYS A 344 -23.25 -6.81 -2.59
N LYS A 345 -23.96 -5.78 -3.07
CA LYS A 345 -25.39 -5.66 -2.87
C LYS A 345 -26.13 -6.73 -3.68
N PRO A 346 -27.21 -7.33 -3.14
CA PRO A 346 -28.07 -8.21 -3.92
C PRO A 346 -28.65 -7.45 -5.12
N ARG A 347 -28.57 -8.01 -6.33
CA ARG A 347 -29.29 -7.45 -7.48
C ARG A 347 -30.78 -7.57 -7.20
N THR A 348 -31.46 -6.44 -7.02
CA THR A 348 -32.92 -6.37 -7.16
C THR A 348 -33.24 -6.68 -8.62
N ARG A 349 -33.79 -7.87 -8.89
CA ARG A 349 -34.42 -8.15 -10.18
C ARG A 349 -35.60 -7.18 -10.32
N ARG A 350 -35.47 -6.20 -11.20
CA ARG A 350 -36.61 -5.41 -11.70
C ARG A 350 -37.30 -6.17 -12.81
#